data_AF-A0A9D7EIP5-F1
#
_entry.id   AF-A0A9D7EIP5-F1
#
_cell.length_a   1.000
_cell.length_b   1.000
_cell.length_c   1.000
_cell.angle_alpha   90.00
_cell.angle_beta   90.00
_cell.angle_gamma   90.00
#
_symmetry.space_group_name_H-M   'P 1'
#
loop_
_entity.id
_entity.type
_entity.pdbx_description
1 polymer ?
#
loop_
_entity_poly.entity_id
_entity_poly.type
_entity_poly.pdbx_seq_one_letter_code
_entity_poly.pdbx_strand_id
1 'polypeptide(L)'
;MKTLILVRHAKAADRHKHLSDLERALTPAGQKDARRAARALKSKGVIPSLFVSSPANRALETAHVFAAELGYPIQKIALKQSAYDAMDAESLFNVIRETEDHHDTVLLFGHNPSLEEFASSLLLGFESDLPKAGVVEIVIEKESWRDILPGDGRSPEGEDSAAATEVAVPSAKELRRELRSKIEPALRFVINELHDSGADKLSGEIEEASEILARRLAKVIRSEKSA
;
A
#
# COMPACT_ATOMS: atom_id res chain seq x y z
N MET A 1 22.03 0.38 -5.73
CA MET A 1 20.63 0.83 -5.94
C MET A 1 19.83 0.56 -4.67
N LYS A 2 19.10 1.56 -4.17
CA LYS A 2 18.28 1.47 -2.95
C LYS A 2 16.80 1.75 -3.25
N THR A 3 15.92 1.11 -2.50
CA THR A 3 14.47 1.32 -2.56
C THR A 3 13.97 1.72 -1.17
N LEU A 4 13.43 2.93 -1.07
CA LEU A 4 12.81 3.45 0.13
C LEU A 4 11.30 3.47 -0.04
N ILE A 5 10.59 2.79 0.84
CA ILE A 5 9.13 2.75 0.85
C ILE A 5 8.63 3.49 2.08
N LEU A 6 8.01 4.63 1.84
CA LEU A 6 7.42 5.47 2.87
C LEU A 6 5.99 5.02 3.14
N VAL A 7 5.64 4.80 4.41
CA VAL A 7 4.30 4.35 4.82
C VAL A 7 3.76 5.27 5.91
N ARG A 8 2.71 6.03 5.61
CA ARG A 8 1.98 6.76 6.66
C ARG A 8 1.16 5.77 7.48
N HIS A 9 1.17 5.94 8.80
CA HIS A 9 0.35 5.11 9.68
C HIS A 9 -1.13 5.05 9.24
N ALA A 10 -1.78 3.93 9.49
CA ALA A 10 -3.19 3.75 9.17
C ALA A 10 -4.12 4.45 10.17
N LYS A 11 -5.44 4.37 9.93
CA LYS A 11 -6.45 5.03 10.78
C LYS A 11 -6.40 4.49 12.21
N ALA A 12 -6.00 5.37 13.12
CA ALA A 12 -5.99 5.14 14.57
C ALA A 12 -7.28 5.61 15.25
N ALA A 13 -7.55 5.07 16.43
CA ALA A 13 -8.62 5.53 17.30
C ALA A 13 -8.46 7.02 17.63
N ASP A 14 -9.58 7.66 17.97
CA ASP A 14 -9.59 9.05 18.39
C ASP A 14 -8.90 9.21 19.74
N ARG A 15 -8.46 10.44 20.02
CA ARG A 15 -7.89 10.76 21.33
C ARG A 15 -8.98 10.62 22.40
N HIS A 16 -8.81 9.67 23.30
CA HIS A 16 -9.60 9.57 24.52
C HIS A 16 -8.89 10.30 25.66
N LYS A 17 -9.66 10.86 26.61
CA LYS A 17 -9.12 11.64 27.74
C LYS A 17 -8.10 10.90 28.63
N HIS A 18 -8.02 9.57 28.51
CA HIS A 18 -7.18 8.71 29.34
C HIS A 18 -6.06 7.99 28.59
N LEU A 19 -5.89 8.23 27.28
CA LEU A 19 -4.83 7.62 26.47
C LEU A 19 -3.91 8.71 25.94
N SER A 20 -2.60 8.52 26.10
CA SER A 20 -1.61 9.38 25.46
C SER A 20 -1.68 9.22 23.93
N ASP A 21 -1.17 10.21 23.18
CA ASP A 21 -1.20 10.13 21.71
C ASP A 21 -0.40 8.93 21.17
N LEU A 22 0.66 8.55 21.88
CA LEU A 22 1.49 7.38 21.58
C LEU A 22 0.72 6.08 21.67
N GLU A 23 -0.23 5.97 22.59
CA GLU A 23 -0.95 4.73 22.88
C GLU A 23 -2.10 4.43 21.92
N ARG A 24 -2.44 5.38 21.03
CA ARG A 24 -3.56 5.24 20.10
C ARG A 24 -3.33 4.08 19.14
N ALA A 25 -4.10 3.01 19.33
CA ALA A 25 -4.12 1.83 18.49
C ALA A 25 -4.83 2.08 17.15
N LEU A 26 -4.60 1.21 16.18
CA LEU A 26 -5.35 1.17 14.94
C LEU A 26 -6.81 0.79 15.17
N THR A 27 -7.68 1.44 14.42
CA THR A 27 -9.06 0.99 14.26
C THR A 27 -9.12 -0.28 13.41
N PRO A 28 -10.18 -1.10 13.49
CA PRO A 28 -10.37 -2.25 12.58
C PRO A 28 -10.31 -1.87 11.10
N ALA A 29 -10.91 -0.73 10.74
CA ALA A 29 -10.81 -0.17 9.40
C ALA A 29 -9.36 0.18 9.01
N GLY A 30 -8.61 0.80 9.92
CA GLY A 30 -7.19 1.10 9.72
C GLY A 30 -6.33 -0.15 9.50
N GLN A 31 -6.55 -1.21 10.29
CA GLN A 31 -5.84 -2.49 10.10
C GLN A 31 -6.12 -3.10 8.72
N LYS A 32 -7.38 -3.02 8.26
CA LYS A 32 -7.79 -3.49 6.94
C LYS A 32 -7.18 -2.66 5.80
N ASP A 33 -7.11 -1.34 5.96
CA ASP A 33 -6.44 -0.44 5.01
C ASP A 33 -4.94 -0.73 4.92
N ALA A 34 -4.25 -0.87 6.06
CA ALA A 34 -2.85 -1.27 6.11
C ALA A 34 -2.61 -2.61 5.42
N ARG A 35 -3.47 -3.60 5.69
CA ARG A 35 -3.39 -4.94 5.08
C ARG A 35 -3.53 -4.87 3.56
N ARG A 36 -4.45 -4.03 3.05
CA ARG A 36 -4.64 -3.82 1.61
C ARG A 36 -3.39 -3.22 0.98
N ALA A 37 -2.82 -2.17 1.58
CA ALA A 37 -1.61 -1.52 1.10
C ALA A 37 -0.41 -2.50 1.08
N ALA A 38 -0.22 -3.28 2.15
CA ALA A 38 0.83 -4.28 2.23
C ALA A 38 0.70 -5.38 1.15
N ARG A 39 -0.52 -5.85 0.89
CA ARG A 39 -0.80 -6.82 -0.19
C ARG A 39 -0.50 -6.27 -1.58
N ALA A 40 -0.72 -4.98 -1.81
CA ALA A 40 -0.36 -4.34 -3.06
C ALA A 40 1.16 -4.39 -3.28
N LEU A 41 1.97 -4.05 -2.27
CA LEU A 41 3.43 -4.20 -2.33
C LEU A 41 3.85 -5.65 -2.55
N LYS A 42 3.21 -6.60 -1.86
CA LYS A 42 3.46 -8.04 -2.07
C LYS A 42 3.21 -8.45 -3.52
N SER A 43 2.11 -7.98 -4.13
CA SER A 43 1.78 -8.29 -5.52
C SER A 43 2.74 -7.66 -6.53
N LYS A 44 3.39 -6.55 -6.18
CA LYS A 44 4.49 -5.94 -6.95
C LYS A 44 5.82 -6.69 -6.78
N GLY A 45 5.89 -7.70 -5.90
CA GLY A 45 7.11 -8.46 -5.65
C GLY A 45 8.10 -7.75 -4.73
N VAL A 46 7.65 -6.77 -3.94
CA VAL A 46 8.51 -6.07 -2.96
C VAL A 46 9.00 -7.05 -1.90
N ILE A 47 10.33 -7.16 -1.76
CA ILE A 47 10.99 -7.95 -0.72
C ILE A 47 11.72 -6.99 0.21
N PRO A 48 11.20 -6.75 1.43
CA PRO A 48 11.81 -5.83 2.37
C PRO A 48 13.04 -6.44 3.05
N SER A 49 14.08 -5.64 3.22
CA SER A 49 15.29 -6.01 3.96
C SER A 49 15.36 -5.37 5.35
N LEU A 50 14.64 -4.26 5.56
CA LEU A 50 14.53 -3.59 6.86
C LEU A 50 13.18 -2.89 7.01
N PHE A 51 12.61 -2.96 8.21
CA PHE A 51 11.49 -2.13 8.65
C PHE A 51 11.99 -1.15 9.71
N VAL A 52 11.70 0.13 9.53
CA VAL A 52 11.94 1.20 10.50
C VAL A 52 10.60 1.82 10.88
N SER A 53 10.26 1.86 12.16
CA SER A 53 8.98 2.42 12.61
C SER A 53 9.18 3.47 13.70
N SER A 54 8.35 4.52 13.65
CA SER A 54 8.04 5.32 14.82
C SER A 54 7.53 4.42 15.97
N PRO A 55 7.89 4.70 17.23
CA PRO A 55 7.38 3.97 18.41
C PRO A 55 5.88 4.19 18.71
N ALA A 56 5.20 5.20 18.14
CA ALA A 56 3.75 5.35 18.34
C ALA A 56 2.98 4.09 17.90
N ASN A 57 2.03 3.62 18.72
CA ASN A 57 1.29 2.37 18.50
C ASN A 57 0.67 2.30 17.10
N ARG A 58 0.04 3.37 16.63
CA ARG A 58 -0.53 3.42 15.27
C ARG A 58 0.48 3.14 14.14
N ALA A 59 1.73 3.61 14.27
CA ALA A 59 2.76 3.37 13.27
C ALA A 59 3.30 1.94 13.40
N LEU A 60 3.60 1.51 14.64
CA LEU A 60 4.11 0.18 14.92
C LEU A 60 3.11 -0.93 14.56
N GLU A 61 1.84 -0.77 14.88
CA GLU A 61 0.78 -1.70 14.47
C GLU A 61 0.59 -1.71 12.95
N THR A 62 0.76 -0.57 12.27
CA THR A 62 0.78 -0.53 10.80
C THR A 62 1.95 -1.37 10.28
N ALA A 63 3.14 -1.20 10.86
CA ALA A 63 4.33 -1.99 10.54
C ALA A 63 4.11 -3.49 10.80
N HIS A 64 3.45 -3.88 11.90
CA HIS A 64 3.10 -5.27 12.19
C HIS A 64 2.19 -5.88 11.11
N VAL A 65 1.19 -5.13 10.64
CA VAL A 65 0.30 -5.59 9.57
C VAL A 65 1.08 -5.78 8.26
N PHE A 66 1.96 -4.85 7.91
CA PHE A 66 2.82 -4.98 6.73
C PHE A 66 3.79 -6.16 6.85
N ALA A 67 4.39 -6.34 8.02
CA ALA A 67 5.33 -7.42 8.28
C ALA A 67 4.66 -8.79 8.13
N ALA A 68 3.45 -8.95 8.65
CA ALA A 68 2.68 -10.19 8.49
C ALA A 68 2.35 -10.51 7.02
N GLU A 69 1.96 -9.51 6.22
CA GLU A 69 1.60 -9.73 4.81
C GLU A 69 2.84 -9.95 3.92
N LEU A 70 3.94 -9.24 4.19
CA LEU A 70 5.20 -9.33 3.44
C LEU A 70 6.15 -10.44 3.95
N GLY A 71 5.79 -11.14 5.03
CA GLY A 71 6.62 -12.20 5.60
C GLY A 71 7.88 -11.71 6.32
N TYR A 72 7.88 -10.47 6.82
CA TYR A 72 9.00 -9.89 7.57
C TYR A 72 8.90 -10.26 9.06
N PRO A 73 9.99 -10.66 9.74
CA PRO A 73 9.95 -10.98 11.16
C PRO A 73 9.67 -9.73 12.02
N ILE A 74 8.56 -9.73 12.75
CA ILE A 74 8.12 -8.59 13.58
C ILE A 74 9.20 -8.15 14.58
N GLN A 75 9.97 -9.10 15.13
CA GLN A 75 11.03 -8.82 16.10
C GLN A 75 12.24 -8.08 15.50
N LYS A 76 12.34 -8.03 14.17
CA LYS A 76 13.39 -7.30 13.45
C LYS A 76 12.95 -5.89 13.04
N ILE A 77 11.78 -5.42 13.46
CA ILE A 77 11.36 -4.04 13.21
C ILE A 77 12.22 -3.12 14.08
N ALA A 78 12.97 -2.22 13.45
CA ALA A 78 13.77 -1.22 14.15
C ALA A 78 12.88 -0.06 14.61
N LEU A 79 12.77 0.13 15.92
CA LEU A 79 12.11 1.29 16.49
C LEU A 79 13.09 2.47 16.52
N LYS A 80 12.72 3.58 15.88
CA LYS A 80 13.50 4.81 15.88
C LYS A 80 12.66 5.93 16.47
N GLN A 81 13.05 6.40 17.64
CA GLN A 81 12.37 7.50 18.34
C GLN A 81 12.33 8.77 17.48
N SER A 82 13.40 9.04 16.73
CA SER A 82 13.51 10.10 15.74
C SER A 82 12.48 10.01 14.61
N ALA A 83 11.94 8.82 14.28
CA ALA A 83 10.85 8.69 13.31
C ALA A 83 9.47 9.11 13.88
N TYR A 84 9.35 9.20 15.21
CA TYR A 84 8.17 9.78 15.88
C TYR A 84 8.35 11.27 16.15
N ASP A 85 9.53 11.66 16.62
CA ASP A 85 9.86 13.05 16.94
C ASP A 85 10.20 13.88 15.69
N ALA A 86 10.28 13.27 14.51
CA ALA A 86 10.55 13.96 13.26
C ALA A 86 9.54 15.09 13.07
N MET A 87 9.99 16.32 13.23
CA MET A 87 9.20 17.53 13.00
C MET A 87 9.35 18.05 11.57
N ASP A 88 10.33 17.52 10.83
CA ASP A 88 10.71 17.95 9.49
C ASP A 88 11.31 16.79 8.66
N ALA A 89 11.55 17.05 7.37
CA ALA A 89 12.19 16.11 6.45
C ALA A 89 13.64 15.76 6.84
N GLU A 90 14.42 16.69 7.39
CA GLU A 90 15.84 16.47 7.71
C GLU A 90 16.01 15.43 8.83
N SER A 91 15.09 15.41 9.79
CA SER A 91 15.01 14.36 10.80
C SER A 91 14.87 12.97 10.18
N LEU A 92 14.09 12.84 9.10
CA LEU A 92 13.91 11.58 8.38
C LEU A 92 15.11 11.23 7.49
N PHE A 93 15.80 12.22 6.90
CA PHE A 93 17.10 11.99 6.25
C PHE A 93 18.10 11.37 7.23
N ASN A 94 18.19 11.87 8.46
CA ASN A 94 19.09 11.32 9.47
C ASN A 94 18.75 9.87 9.81
N VAL A 95 17.46 9.54 9.98
CA VAL A 95 17.01 8.14 10.21
C VAL A 95 17.45 7.23 9.07
N ILE A 96 17.25 7.66 7.83
CA ILE A 96 17.56 6.84 6.66
C ILE A 96 19.07 6.72 6.45
N ARG A 97 19.83 7.80 6.60
CA ARG A 97 21.31 7.80 6.47
C ARG A 97 22.00 6.95 7.55
N GLU A 98 21.35 6.66 8.67
CA GLU A 98 21.86 5.71 9.67
C GLU A 98 21.71 4.24 9.28
N THR A 99 21.01 3.93 8.19
CA THR A 99 20.76 2.55 7.75
C THR A 99 22.03 1.92 7.20
N GLU A 100 22.25 0.64 7.53
CA GLU A 100 23.37 -0.12 6.99
C GLU A 100 23.19 -0.44 5.50
N ASP A 101 24.28 -0.32 4.73
CA ASP A 101 24.25 -0.43 3.27
C ASP A 101 23.97 -1.84 2.74
N HIS A 102 23.91 -2.86 3.60
CA HIS A 102 23.49 -4.21 3.19
C HIS A 102 21.97 -4.33 3.04
N HIS A 103 21.20 -3.31 3.46
CA HIS A 103 19.77 -3.22 3.21
C HIS A 103 19.52 -2.53 1.88
N ASP A 104 18.80 -3.18 0.96
CA ASP A 104 18.45 -2.61 -0.35
C ASP A 104 17.03 -2.05 -0.38
N THR A 105 16.10 -2.68 0.35
CA THR A 105 14.70 -2.24 0.44
C THR A 105 14.35 -1.93 1.89
N VAL A 106 14.05 -0.67 2.19
CA VAL A 106 13.71 -0.19 3.54
C VAL A 106 12.27 0.33 3.54
N LEU A 107 11.44 -0.14 4.48
CA LEU A 107 10.12 0.43 4.74
C LEU A 107 10.20 1.34 5.97
N LEU A 108 9.82 2.61 5.82
CA LEU A 108 9.78 3.61 6.88
C LEU A 108 8.34 3.95 7.24
N PHE A 109 7.94 3.64 8.48
CA PHE A 109 6.59 3.89 9.01
C PHE A 109 6.58 5.13 9.90
N GLY A 110 5.81 6.15 9.51
CA GLY A 110 5.84 7.47 10.15
C GLY A 110 4.52 8.24 10.12
N HIS A 111 4.63 9.56 10.27
CA HIS A 111 3.51 10.50 10.38
C HIS A 111 3.69 11.69 9.44
N ASN A 112 2.56 12.27 9.03
CA ASN A 112 2.57 13.57 8.37
C ASN A 112 2.61 14.69 9.43
N PRO A 113 3.14 15.88 9.10
CA PRO A 113 3.56 16.32 7.75
C PRO A 113 4.94 15.80 7.31
N SER A 114 5.81 15.41 8.23
CA SER A 114 7.22 15.10 7.98
C SER A 114 7.44 14.04 6.88
N LEU A 115 6.57 13.04 6.79
CA LEU A 115 6.61 12.03 5.72
C LEU A 115 6.37 12.60 4.31
N GLU A 116 5.41 13.53 4.19
CA GLU A 116 5.12 14.19 2.90
C GLU A 116 6.26 15.12 2.51
N GLU A 117 6.74 15.92 3.45
CA GLU A 117 7.89 16.81 3.23
C GLU A 117 9.14 16.03 2.81
N PHE A 118 9.36 14.86 3.41
CA PHE A 118 10.46 13.98 3.05
C PHE A 118 10.28 13.34 1.68
N ALA A 119 9.07 12.89 1.35
CA ALA A 119 8.75 12.41 0.00
C ALA A 119 8.98 13.52 -1.05
N SER A 120 8.48 14.73 -0.83
CA SER A 120 8.70 15.91 -1.68
C SER A 120 10.16 16.31 -1.79
N SER A 121 10.94 16.13 -0.73
CA SER A 121 12.38 16.42 -0.76
C SER A 121 13.14 15.41 -1.62
N LEU A 122 12.73 14.15 -1.65
CA LEU A 122 13.39 13.09 -2.45
C LEU A 122 12.90 13.04 -3.90
N LEU A 123 11.60 13.18 -4.13
CA LEU A 123 10.95 13.10 -5.43
C LEU A 123 10.64 14.51 -5.96
N LEU A 124 11.38 14.95 -6.98
CA LEU A 124 11.07 16.20 -7.67
C LEU A 124 9.65 16.13 -8.27
N GLY A 125 8.80 17.12 -7.94
CA GLY A 125 7.43 17.18 -8.45
C GLY A 125 6.40 16.32 -7.70
N PHE A 126 6.73 15.79 -6.52
CA PHE A 126 5.73 15.13 -5.67
C PHE A 126 4.77 16.17 -5.05
N GLU A 127 3.57 16.28 -5.64
CA GLU A 127 2.51 17.22 -5.23
C GLU A 127 1.29 16.50 -4.58
N SER A 128 1.46 15.26 -4.10
CA SER A 128 0.36 14.46 -3.58
C SER A 128 0.26 14.50 -2.06
N ASP A 129 -0.97 14.59 -1.54
CA ASP A 129 -1.27 14.22 -0.17
C ASP A 129 -1.02 12.72 0.03
N LEU A 130 -0.36 12.35 1.12
CA LEU A 130 -0.14 10.97 1.54
C LEU A 130 -1.25 10.57 2.52
N PRO A 131 -2.30 9.85 2.10
CA PRO A 131 -3.41 9.49 2.99
C PRO A 131 -2.96 8.49 4.07
N LYS A 132 -3.80 8.29 5.10
CA LYS A 132 -3.55 7.24 6.11
C LYS A 132 -3.44 5.87 5.43
N ALA A 133 -2.46 5.06 5.82
CA ALA A 133 -2.06 3.83 5.12
C ALA A 133 -1.55 4.03 3.68
N GLY A 134 -1.31 5.28 3.28
CA GLY A 134 -0.71 5.62 1.99
C GLY A 134 0.75 5.19 1.93
N VAL A 135 1.17 4.84 0.72
CA VAL A 135 2.51 4.31 0.45
C VAL A 135 3.12 5.08 -0.71
N VAL A 136 4.39 5.47 -0.56
CA VAL A 136 5.22 6.02 -1.64
C VAL A 136 6.43 5.13 -1.79
N GLU A 137 6.67 4.62 -2.98
CA GLU A 137 7.86 3.85 -3.33
C GLU A 137 8.84 4.78 -4.06
N ILE A 138 10.07 4.86 -3.56
CA ILE A 138 11.11 5.75 -4.06
C ILE A 138 12.33 4.90 -4.38
N VAL A 139 12.76 4.94 -5.64
CA VAL A 139 14.00 4.33 -6.10
C VAL A 139 15.12 5.36 -6.03
N ILE A 140 16.28 4.97 -5.53
CA ILE A 140 17.43 5.86 -5.32
C ILE A 140 18.67 5.20 -5.92
N GLU A 141 19.33 5.89 -6.85
CA GLU A 141 20.54 5.41 -7.55
C GLU A 141 21.82 5.71 -6.75
N LYS A 142 21.85 5.19 -5.51
CA LYS A 142 23.02 5.22 -4.63
C LYS A 142 23.36 3.81 -4.17
N GLU A 143 24.62 3.62 -3.77
CA GLU A 143 25.08 2.39 -3.12
C GLU A 143 25.03 2.50 -1.59
N SER A 144 25.16 3.73 -1.04
CA SER A 144 25.07 3.98 0.39
C SER A 144 23.85 4.81 0.76
N TRP A 145 23.18 4.44 1.87
CA TRP A 145 22.10 5.24 2.46
C TRP A 145 22.62 6.59 2.97
N ARG A 146 23.89 6.68 3.34
CA ARG A 146 24.55 7.89 3.86
C ARG A 146 24.66 8.99 2.82
N ASP A 147 24.72 8.61 1.53
CA ASP A 147 24.96 9.52 0.40
C ASP A 147 23.66 10.07 -0.22
N ILE A 148 22.50 9.76 0.37
CA ILE A 148 21.21 10.21 -0.12
C ILE A 148 21.01 11.69 0.19
N LEU A 149 20.70 12.45 -0.84
CA LEU A 149 20.42 13.88 -0.83
C LEU A 149 18.99 14.15 -1.36
N PRO A 150 18.45 15.36 -1.10
CA PRO A 150 17.24 15.80 -1.77
C PRO A 150 17.35 15.70 -3.30
N GLY A 151 16.28 15.24 -3.95
CA GLY A 151 16.19 15.06 -5.41
C GLY A 151 16.81 13.78 -5.96
N ASP A 152 17.44 12.93 -5.15
CA ASP A 152 18.02 11.65 -5.61
C ASP A 152 16.98 10.56 -5.90
N GLY A 153 15.71 10.79 -5.53
CA GLY A 153 14.63 9.83 -5.65
C GLY A 153 13.92 9.89 -7.00
N ARG A 154 13.49 8.73 -7.50
CA ARG A 154 12.60 8.60 -8.66
C ARG A 154 11.46 7.62 -8.39
N SER A 155 10.32 7.83 -9.07
CA SER A 155 9.23 6.86 -9.07
C SER A 155 9.65 5.59 -9.84
N PRO A 156 9.26 4.39 -9.38
CA PRO A 156 9.52 3.14 -10.11
C PRO A 156 8.96 3.12 -11.53
N GLU A 157 7.90 3.90 -11.81
CA GLU A 157 7.21 3.94 -13.10
C GLU A 157 7.76 4.98 -14.10
N GLY A 158 8.85 5.67 -13.76
CA GLY A 158 9.48 6.71 -14.61
C GLY A 158 9.17 8.15 -14.16
N GLU A 159 9.89 9.12 -14.75
CA GLU A 159 9.98 10.52 -14.29
C GLU A 159 8.65 11.29 -14.26
N ASP A 160 7.59 10.81 -14.93
CA ASP A 160 6.28 11.47 -15.02
C ASP A 160 5.18 10.92 -14.07
N SER A 161 5.50 9.94 -13.20
CA SER A 161 4.50 9.23 -12.38
C SER A 161 4.80 9.29 -10.87
N ALA A 162 5.08 10.48 -10.34
CA ALA A 162 5.19 10.71 -8.89
C ALA A 162 3.83 10.79 -8.18
N ALA A 163 2.81 10.09 -8.68
CA ALA A 163 1.53 9.99 -8.00
C ALA A 163 1.64 9.01 -6.83
N ALA A 164 1.37 9.45 -5.61
CA ALA A 164 1.08 8.54 -4.52
C ALA A 164 -0.02 7.60 -5.02
N THR A 165 0.20 6.28 -4.95
CA THR A 165 -0.84 5.35 -5.37
C THR A 165 -1.99 5.44 -4.37
N GLU A 166 -2.98 6.29 -4.65
CA GLU A 166 -4.29 6.19 -4.03
C GLU A 166 -4.81 4.80 -4.37
N VAL A 167 -4.77 3.88 -3.41
CA VAL A 167 -5.61 2.69 -3.49
C VAL A 167 -7.03 3.12 -3.15
N ALA A 168 -7.63 3.88 -4.06
CA ALA A 168 -9.05 4.17 -4.07
C ALA A 168 -9.81 2.85 -3.99
N VAL A 169 -10.83 2.78 -3.15
CA VAL A 169 -11.75 1.64 -3.15
C VAL A 169 -12.39 1.63 -4.53
N PRO A 170 -12.12 0.61 -5.38
CA PRO A 170 -12.66 0.63 -6.73
C PRO A 170 -14.18 0.65 -6.61
N SER A 171 -14.78 1.57 -7.36
CA SER A 171 -16.23 1.71 -7.44
C SER A 171 -16.85 0.36 -7.81
N ALA A 172 -18.13 0.18 -7.49
CA ALA A 172 -18.85 -1.04 -7.90
C ALA A 172 -18.77 -1.27 -9.42
N LYS A 173 -18.58 -0.22 -10.21
CA LYS A 173 -18.40 -0.28 -11.67
C LYS A 173 -17.02 -0.85 -12.04
N GLU A 174 -15.97 -0.45 -11.35
CA GLU A 174 -14.60 -0.93 -11.60
C GLU A 174 -14.40 -2.38 -11.14
N LEU A 175 -14.91 -2.74 -9.95
CA LEU A 175 -14.89 -4.13 -9.48
C LEU A 175 -15.63 -5.08 -10.43
N ARG A 176 -16.77 -4.64 -10.98
CA ARG A 176 -17.50 -5.41 -12.00
C ARG A 176 -16.68 -5.58 -13.27
N ARG A 177 -16.03 -4.52 -13.73
CA ARG A 177 -15.18 -4.56 -14.93
C ARG A 177 -14.02 -5.55 -14.75
N GLU A 178 -13.38 -5.53 -13.59
CA GLU A 178 -12.27 -6.44 -13.26
C GLU A 178 -12.72 -7.90 -13.10
N LEU A 179 -13.82 -8.15 -12.41
CA LEU A 179 -14.37 -9.50 -12.30
C LEU A 179 -14.79 -10.05 -13.67
N ARG A 180 -15.43 -9.21 -14.49
CA ARG A 180 -15.82 -9.58 -15.85
C ARG A 180 -14.60 -9.93 -16.70
N SER A 181 -13.52 -9.14 -16.66
CA SER A 181 -12.33 -9.45 -17.45
C SER A 181 -11.64 -10.75 -17.05
N LYS A 182 -11.88 -11.27 -15.83
CA LYS A 182 -11.35 -12.57 -15.36
C LYS A 182 -12.31 -13.73 -15.61
N ILE A 183 -13.61 -13.51 -15.49
CA ILE A 183 -14.64 -14.55 -15.63
C ILE A 183 -15.02 -14.77 -17.11
N GLU A 184 -15.11 -13.71 -17.91
CA GLU A 184 -15.53 -13.78 -19.31
C GLU A 184 -14.60 -14.67 -20.17
N PRO A 185 -13.25 -14.60 -20.04
CA PRO A 185 -12.37 -15.53 -20.76
C PRO A 185 -12.59 -17.00 -20.36
N ALA A 186 -12.89 -17.27 -19.09
CA ALA A 186 -13.15 -18.63 -18.61
C ALA A 186 -14.50 -19.17 -19.13
N LEU A 187 -15.49 -18.30 -19.32
CA LEU A 187 -16.81 -18.67 -19.84
C LEU A 187 -16.84 -18.80 -21.36
N ARG A 188 -15.98 -18.08 -22.10
CA ARG A 188 -15.90 -18.19 -23.57
C ARG A 188 -15.61 -19.61 -24.04
N PHE A 189 -14.86 -20.39 -23.27
CA PHE A 189 -14.60 -21.79 -23.60
C PHE A 189 -15.91 -22.61 -23.58
N VAL A 190 -16.71 -22.46 -22.53
CA VAL A 190 -18.01 -23.15 -22.37
C VAL A 190 -19.03 -22.69 -23.40
N ILE A 191 -19.05 -21.38 -23.70
CA ILE A 191 -19.96 -20.80 -24.70
C ILE A 191 -19.66 -21.34 -26.11
N ASN A 192 -18.37 -21.43 -26.47
CA ASN A 192 -17.97 -21.96 -27.77
C ASN A 192 -18.34 -23.45 -27.91
N GLU A 193 -18.10 -24.27 -26.88
CA GLU A 193 -18.54 -25.68 -26.88
C GLU A 193 -20.06 -25.83 -27.01
N LEU A 194 -20.84 -24.90 -26.45
CA LEU A 194 -22.30 -24.94 -26.53
C LEU A 194 -22.84 -24.51 -27.90
N HIS A 195 -22.22 -23.54 -28.56
CA HIS A 195 -22.55 -23.19 -29.95
C HIS A 195 -22.27 -24.37 -30.90
N ASP A 196 -21.14 -25.05 -30.73
CA ASP A 196 -20.80 -26.23 -31.53
C ASP A 196 -21.78 -27.41 -31.31
N SER A 197 -22.50 -27.43 -30.18
CA SER A 197 -23.53 -28.41 -29.84
C SER A 197 -24.96 -28.03 -30.30
N GLY A 198 -25.15 -26.84 -30.90
CA GLY A 198 -26.46 -26.34 -31.33
C GLY A 198 -27.37 -25.83 -30.20
N ALA A 199 -26.80 -25.52 -29.03
CA ALA A 199 -27.52 -25.09 -27.84
C ALA A 199 -27.47 -23.55 -27.64
N ASP A 200 -27.70 -22.79 -28.72
CA ASP A 200 -27.55 -21.31 -28.74
C ASP A 200 -28.37 -20.58 -27.67
N LYS A 201 -29.52 -21.15 -27.28
CA LYS A 201 -30.36 -20.60 -26.22
C LYS A 201 -29.69 -20.64 -24.85
N LEU A 202 -28.86 -21.65 -24.58
CA LEU A 202 -28.11 -21.81 -23.33
C LEU A 202 -26.92 -20.83 -23.23
N SER A 203 -26.32 -20.49 -24.37
CA SER A 203 -25.23 -19.52 -24.46
C SER A 203 -25.65 -18.15 -23.92
N GLY A 204 -26.80 -17.64 -24.36
CA GLY A 204 -27.37 -16.38 -23.86
C GLY A 204 -27.69 -16.42 -22.36
N GLU A 205 -28.21 -17.55 -21.86
CA GLU A 205 -28.49 -17.74 -20.43
C GLU A 205 -27.20 -17.73 -19.57
N ILE A 206 -26.10 -18.28 -20.09
CA ILE A 206 -24.80 -18.28 -19.41
C ILE A 206 -24.18 -16.89 -19.38
N GLU A 207 -24.26 -16.13 -20.48
CA GLU A 207 -23.79 -14.75 -20.50
C GLU A 207 -24.54 -13.89 -19.48
N GLU A 208 -25.88 -14.00 -19.44
CA GLU A 208 -26.70 -13.26 -18.47
C GLU A 208 -26.40 -13.68 -17.02
N ALA A 209 -26.28 -14.99 -16.76
CA ALA A 209 -25.92 -15.52 -15.45
C ALA A 209 -24.54 -15.02 -14.98
N SER A 210 -23.57 -14.91 -15.90
CA SER A 210 -22.24 -14.38 -15.61
C SER A 210 -22.29 -12.91 -15.17
N GLU A 211 -23.15 -12.12 -15.82
CA GLU A 211 -23.28 -10.71 -15.52
C GLU A 211 -23.95 -10.52 -14.15
N ILE A 212 -24.98 -11.31 -13.86
CA ILE A 212 -25.65 -11.34 -12.55
C ILE A 212 -24.64 -11.72 -11.45
N LEU A 213 -23.84 -12.76 -11.68
CA LEU A 213 -22.81 -13.22 -10.74
C LEU A 213 -21.76 -12.13 -10.48
N ALA A 214 -21.21 -11.51 -11.52
CA ALA A 214 -20.23 -10.44 -11.40
C ALA A 214 -20.81 -9.23 -10.64
N ARG A 215 -22.07 -8.86 -10.90
CA ARG A 215 -22.77 -7.77 -10.18
C ARG A 215 -22.96 -8.10 -8.70
N ARG A 216 -23.34 -9.33 -8.35
CA ARG A 216 -23.52 -9.79 -6.98
C ARG A 216 -22.20 -9.86 -6.22
N LEU A 217 -21.17 -10.47 -6.81
CA LEU A 217 -19.83 -10.54 -6.22
C LEU A 217 -19.26 -9.14 -5.96
N ALA A 218 -19.37 -8.22 -6.91
CA ALA A 218 -18.92 -6.83 -6.70
C ALA A 218 -19.68 -6.14 -5.56
N LYS A 219 -20.97 -6.45 -5.36
CA LYS A 219 -21.78 -5.91 -4.25
C LYS A 219 -21.32 -6.49 -2.91
N VAL A 220 -21.09 -7.80 -2.84
CA VAL A 220 -20.58 -8.49 -1.63
C VAL A 220 -19.19 -7.97 -1.25
N ILE A 221 -18.28 -7.89 -2.23
CA ILE A 221 -16.92 -7.35 -2.03
C ILE A 221 -16.98 -5.90 -1.54
N ARG A 222 -17.92 -5.08 -2.04
CA ARG A 222 -18.10 -3.71 -1.56
C ARG A 222 -18.68 -3.66 -0.14
N SER A 223 -19.69 -4.47 0.18
CA SER A 223 -20.24 -4.52 1.54
C SER A 223 -19.22 -5.04 2.55
N GLU A 224 -18.39 -6.01 2.16
CA GLU A 224 -17.25 -6.46 2.97
C GLU A 224 -16.15 -5.41 3.06
N LYS A 225 -15.98 -4.54 2.06
CA LYS A 225 -15.04 -3.39 2.11
C LYS A 225 -15.56 -2.22 2.95
N SER A 226 -16.87 -2.06 3.11
CA SER A 226 -17.53 -1.00 3.90
C SER A 226 -17.85 -1.36 5.35
N ALA A 227 -17.78 -2.63 5.73
CA ALA A 227 -17.82 -3.11 7.13
C ALA A 227 -16.41 -3.25 7.72
#